data_AF-A0A1X2HBK8-F1
#
_entry.id   AF-A0A1X2HBK8-F1
#
_cell.length_a   1.000
_cell.length_b   1.000
_cell.length_c   1.000
_cell.angle_alpha   90.00
_cell.angle_beta   90.00
_cell.angle_gamma   90.00
#
_symmetry.space_group_name_H-M   'P 1'
#
loop_
_entity.id
_entity.type
_entity.pdbx_description
1 polymer ?
#
loop_
_entity_poly.entity_id
_entity_poly.type
_entity_poly.pdbx_seq_one_letter_code
_entity_poly.pdbx_strand_id
1 'polypeptide(L)'
;MSLAVLNVHQQDELTSERSSPATASNAAMVDRQRRHIIKKKVIAIGRLSRQLSALRENPEMVKEIKRLSSNGKLPVGALALGEESLRQVSL
;
A
#
# COMPACT_ATOMS: atom_id res chain seq x y z
N MET A 1 3.02 -20.68 9.16
CA MET A 1 2.44 -19.84 8.08
C MET A 1 1.49 -18.82 8.69
N SER A 2 1.97 -17.56 8.76
CA SER A 2 1.21 -16.30 8.86
C SER A 2 0.04 -16.15 9.86
N LEU A 3 0.36 -15.88 11.13
CA LEU A 3 -0.55 -15.19 12.08
C LEU A 3 -0.88 -13.74 11.61
N ALA A 4 -0.01 -13.14 10.80
CA ALA A 4 -0.21 -11.79 10.25
C ALA A 4 -1.34 -11.69 9.21
N VAL A 5 -1.71 -12.80 8.57
CA VAL A 5 -2.78 -12.80 7.55
C VAL A 5 -4.18 -12.86 8.19
N LEU A 6 -4.30 -13.40 9.41
CA LEU A 6 -5.56 -13.41 10.16
C LEU A 6 -5.93 -12.04 10.76
N ASN A 7 -4.94 -11.24 11.17
CA ASN A 7 -5.18 -9.96 11.84
C ASN A 7 -5.87 -8.91 10.94
N VAL A 8 -5.67 -9.00 9.62
CA VAL A 8 -6.27 -8.06 8.66
C VAL A 8 -7.76 -8.34 8.43
N HIS A 9 -8.24 -9.57 8.67
CA HIS A 9 -9.66 -9.90 8.51
C HIS A 9 -10.49 -9.59 9.77
N GLN A 10 -9.93 -9.72 10.97
CA GLN A 10 -10.68 -9.49 12.21
C GLN A 10 -10.93 -7.99 12.50
N GLN A 11 -10.00 -7.10 12.12
CA GLN A 11 -10.17 -5.65 12.31
C GLN A 11 -11.17 -5.00 11.35
N ASP A 12 -11.37 -5.56 10.14
CA ASP A 12 -12.30 -5.01 9.14
C ASP A 12 -13.78 -5.40 9.45
N GLU A 13 -14.05 -6.54 10.10
CA GLU A 13 -15.41 -6.95 10.54
C GLU A 13 -16.02 -5.98 11.57
N LEU A 14 -15.21 -5.45 12.49
CA LEU A 14 -15.64 -4.51 13.53
C LEU A 14 -16.09 -3.13 13.00
N THR A 15 -15.85 -2.83 11.71
CA THR A 15 -16.31 -1.59 11.07
C THR A 15 -17.57 -1.76 10.22
N SER A 16 -18.07 -3.00 10.04
CA SER A 16 -19.27 -3.31 9.24
C SER A 16 -20.53 -3.66 10.04
N GLU A 17 -20.41 -3.93 11.34
CA GLU A 17 -21.52 -4.30 12.24
C GLU A 17 -22.37 -3.09 12.72
N ARG A 18 -22.87 -2.24 11.80
CA ARG A 18 -23.95 -1.29 12.17
C ARG A 18 -25.09 -1.17 11.15
N SER A 19 -25.27 -2.15 10.27
CA SER A 19 -26.52 -2.22 9.51
C SER A 19 -26.87 -3.64 9.06
N SER A 20 -27.61 -4.37 9.88
CA SER A 20 -28.60 -5.35 9.39
C SER A 20 -29.95 -4.64 9.22
N PRO A 21 -30.72 -4.90 8.15
CA PRO A 21 -31.46 -6.16 8.07
C PRO A 21 -31.24 -6.95 6.77
N ALA A 22 -31.22 -8.27 6.92
CA ALA A 22 -31.43 -9.27 5.88
C ALA A 22 -32.74 -8.95 5.14
N THR A 23 -32.89 -8.99 3.81
CA THR A 23 -32.66 -10.12 2.89
C THR A 23 -32.54 -9.60 1.43
N ALA A 24 -32.20 -8.33 1.22
CA ALA A 24 -32.00 -7.71 -0.10
C ALA A 24 -30.52 -7.71 -0.56
N SER A 25 -29.66 -8.43 0.17
CA SER A 25 -28.30 -7.96 0.47
C SER A 25 -27.17 -8.49 -0.41
N ASN A 26 -27.36 -9.51 -1.24
CA ASN A 26 -26.22 -10.12 -1.97
C ASN A 26 -25.69 -9.25 -3.11
N ALA A 27 -26.56 -8.68 -3.95
CA ALA A 27 -26.13 -7.83 -5.07
C ALA A 27 -25.50 -6.51 -4.59
N ALA A 28 -26.08 -5.88 -3.57
CA ALA A 28 -25.55 -4.65 -2.98
C ALA A 28 -24.21 -4.87 -2.26
N MET A 29 -24.02 -6.03 -1.62
CA MET A 29 -22.78 -6.40 -0.96
C MET A 29 -21.67 -6.72 -1.98
N VAL A 30 -21.99 -7.43 -3.07
CA VAL A 30 -21.06 -7.68 -4.19
C VAL A 30 -20.61 -6.36 -4.83
N ASP A 31 -21.53 -5.42 -5.03
CA ASP A 31 -21.23 -4.12 -5.62
C ASP A 31 -20.37 -3.23 -4.69
N ARG A 32 -20.63 -3.25 -3.37
CA ARG A 32 -19.75 -2.62 -2.37
C ARG A 32 -18.35 -3.23 -2.39
N GLN A 33 -18.24 -4.56 -2.44
CA GLN A 33 -16.95 -5.24 -2.47
C GLN A 33 -16.18 -4.93 -3.76
N ARG A 34 -16.86 -4.89 -4.91
CA ARG A 34 -16.27 -4.49 -6.19
C ARG A 34 -15.76 -3.05 -6.14
N ARG A 35 -16.55 -2.11 -5.62
CA ARG A 35 -16.12 -0.71 -5.42
C ARG A 35 -14.90 -0.62 -4.50
N HIS A 36 -14.87 -1.38 -3.42
CA HIS A 36 -13.73 -1.44 -2.50
C HIS A 36 -12.45 -1.92 -3.18
N ILE A 37 -12.54 -3.00 -3.96
CA ILE A 37 -11.41 -3.54 -4.73
C ILE A 37 -10.90 -2.49 -5.73
N ILE A 38 -11.81 -1.84 -6.47
CA ILE A 38 -11.44 -0.81 -7.44
C ILE A 38 -10.74 0.36 -6.73
N LYS A 39 -11.29 0.84 -5.62
CA LYS A 39 -10.69 1.92 -4.82
C LYS A 39 -9.28 1.55 -4.33
N LYS A 40 -9.10 0.32 -3.80
CA LYS A 40 -7.79 -0.19 -3.38
C LYS A 40 -6.80 -0.24 -4.56
N LYS A 41 -7.24 -0.70 -5.74
CA LYS A 41 -6.41 -0.72 -6.95
C LYS A 41 -5.98 0.69 -7.38
N VAL A 42 -6.89 1.65 -7.41
CA VAL A 42 -6.59 3.04 -7.78
C VAL A 42 -5.59 3.66 -6.82
N ILE A 43 -5.77 3.47 -5.51
CA ILE A 43 -4.83 3.96 -4.49
C ILE A 43 -3.44 3.31 -4.67
N ALA A 44 -3.39 2.00 -4.91
CA ALA A 44 -2.13 1.30 -5.14
C ALA A 44 -1.38 1.84 -6.36
N ILE A 45 -2.08 2.07 -7.48
CA ILE A 45 -1.49 2.66 -8.69
C ILE A 45 -0.99 4.08 -8.42
N GLY A 46 -1.76 4.91 -7.71
CA GLY A 46 -1.33 6.27 -7.33
C GLY A 46 -0.06 6.27 -6.47
N ARG A 47 0.05 5.34 -5.51
CA ARG A 47 1.25 5.17 -4.69
C ARG A 47 2.45 4.73 -5.53
N LEU A 48 2.28 3.74 -6.42
CA LEU A 48 3.34 3.29 -7.31
C LEU A 48 3.79 4.40 -8.27
N SER A 49 2.86 5.19 -8.79
CA SER A 49 3.16 6.34 -9.66
C SER A 49 4.04 7.37 -8.92
N ARG A 50 3.68 7.73 -7.68
CA ARG A 50 4.47 8.63 -6.84
C ARG A 50 5.87 8.07 -6.56
N GLN A 51 5.98 6.77 -6.25
CA GLN A 51 7.28 6.12 -6.03
C GLN A 51 8.14 6.11 -7.29
N LEU A 52 7.53 5.88 -8.45
CA LEU A 52 8.21 5.89 -9.74
C LEU A 52 8.71 7.31 -10.11
N SER A 53 7.92 8.35 -9.86
CA SER A 53 8.36 9.74 -10.06
C SER A 53 9.57 10.07 -9.20
N ALA A 54 9.53 9.76 -7.90
CA ALA A 54 10.65 9.99 -7.00
C ALA A 54 11.95 9.30 -7.46
N LEU A 55 11.84 8.07 -7.99
CA LEU A 55 12.98 7.34 -8.56
C LEU A 55 13.53 7.98 -9.85
N ARG A 56 12.66 8.58 -10.67
CA ARG A 56 13.04 9.23 -11.93
C ARG A 56 13.67 10.60 -11.71
N GLU A 57 13.20 11.32 -10.70
CA GLU A 57 13.70 12.65 -10.33
C GLU A 57 15.05 12.57 -9.63
N ASN A 58 15.30 11.51 -8.84
CA ASN A 58 16.50 11.39 -7.99
C ASN A 58 17.32 10.11 -8.25
N PRO A 59 17.86 9.90 -9.46
CA PRO A 59 18.55 8.66 -9.81
C PRO A 59 19.89 8.46 -9.06
N GLU A 60 20.62 9.53 -8.77
CA GLU A 60 21.94 9.45 -8.12
C GLU A 60 21.82 9.05 -6.64
N MET A 61 20.90 9.66 -5.89
CA MET A 61 20.61 9.24 -4.51
C MET A 61 20.20 7.77 -4.43
N VAL A 62 19.39 7.31 -5.38
CA VAL A 62 18.97 5.91 -5.46
C VAL A 62 20.16 4.98 -5.70
N LYS A 63 21.13 5.39 -6.55
CA LYS A 63 22.35 4.61 -6.78
C LYS A 63 23.21 4.55 -5.52
N GLU A 64 23.36 5.67 -4.80
CA GLU A 64 24.13 5.72 -3.56
C GLU A 64 23.53 4.82 -2.49
N ILE A 65 22.22 4.93 -2.24
CA ILE A 65 21.51 4.06 -1.29
C ILE A 65 21.63 2.58 -1.70
N LYS A 66 21.58 2.27 -3.00
CA LYS A 66 21.80 0.90 -3.49
C LYS A 66 23.23 0.40 -3.26
N ARG A 67 24.25 1.28 -3.34
CA ARG A 67 25.64 0.93 -3.04
C ARG A 67 25.86 0.66 -1.55
N LEU A 68 25.17 1.41 -0.69
CA LEU A 68 25.25 1.26 0.77
C LEU A 68 24.45 0.04 1.27
N SER A 69 23.44 -0.39 0.51
CA SER A 69 22.62 -1.56 0.84
C SER A 69 23.34 -2.87 0.52
N SER A 70 23.42 -3.76 1.50
CA SER A 70 24.11 -5.07 1.41
C SER A 70 23.59 -6.00 0.32
N ASN A 71 22.34 -5.82 -0.13
CA ASN A 71 21.70 -6.66 -1.14
C ASN A 71 21.58 -5.97 -2.52
N GLY A 72 22.17 -4.78 -2.69
CA GLY A 72 22.07 -4.00 -3.93
C GLY A 72 20.66 -3.51 -4.28
N LYS A 73 19.70 -3.64 -3.35
CA LYS A 73 18.29 -3.26 -3.49
C LYS A 73 17.98 -2.12 -2.54
N LEU A 74 17.02 -1.29 -2.92
CA LEU A 74 16.49 -0.26 -2.02
C LEU A 74 15.88 -0.94 -0.77
N PRO A 75 16.18 -0.44 0.43
CA PRO A 75 15.61 -0.99 1.65
C PRO A 75 14.08 -0.84 1.64
N VAL A 76 13.40 -1.79 2.27
CA VAL A 76 11.94 -1.79 2.34
C VAL A 76 11.48 -0.52 3.06
N GLY A 77 10.57 0.24 2.44
CA GLY A 77 10.07 1.50 3.01
C GLY A 77 10.85 2.75 2.61
N ALA A 78 11.98 2.65 1.90
CA ALA A 78 12.76 3.81 1.45
C ALA A 78 12.00 4.78 0.52
N LEU A 79 10.88 4.34 -0.07
CA LEU A 79 10.01 5.14 -0.93
C LEU A 79 8.61 5.32 -0.34
N ALA A 80 8.43 5.10 0.97
CA ALA A 80 7.10 5.12 1.59
C ALA A 80 6.39 6.48 1.42
N LEU A 81 7.13 7.58 1.52
CA LEU A 81 6.65 8.96 1.32
C LEU A 81 7.11 9.56 -0.02
N GLY A 82 7.76 8.77 -0.88
CA GLY A 82 8.37 9.25 -2.12
C GLY A 82 9.76 9.84 -1.89
N GLU A 83 10.03 11.03 -2.39
CA GLU A 83 11.33 11.70 -2.32
C GLU A 83 11.80 11.98 -0.87
N GLU A 84 10.89 12.40 0.01
CA GLU A 84 11.22 12.71 1.41
C GLU A 84 11.87 11.51 2.12
N SER A 85 11.34 10.30 1.86
CA SER A 85 11.91 9.07 2.42
C SER A 85 13.30 8.75 1.84
N LEU A 86 13.59 9.12 0.58
CA LEU A 86 14.93 8.94 0.02
C LEU A 86 15.95 9.86 0.71
N ARG A 87 15.56 11.11 1.00
CA ARG A 87 16.41 12.08 1.71
C ARG A 87 16.69 11.65 3.15
N GLN A 88 15.71 11.09 3.83
CA GLN A 88 15.86 10.56 5.19
C GLN A 88 16.80 9.34 5.26
N VAL A 89 16.80 8.50 4.23
CA VAL A 89 17.67 7.30 4.20
C VAL A 89 19.10 7.64 3.79
N SER A 90 19.32 8.76 3.08
CA SER A 90 20.66 9.25 2.73
C SER A 90 21.36 10.06 3.83
N LEU A 91 20.63 10.50 4.86
CA LEU A 91 21.17 11.20 6.04
C LEU A 91 21.59 10.22 7.12
#